data_AF-A0AAD4V9F0-F1
#
_entry.id   AF-A0AAD4V9F0-F1
#
_cell.length_a   1.000
_cell.length_b   1.000
_cell.length_c   1.000
_cell.angle_alpha   90.00
_cell.angle_beta   90.00
_cell.angle_gamma   90.00
#
_symmetry.space_group_name_H-M   'P 1'
#
loop_
_entity.id
_entity.type
_entity.pdbx_description
1 polymer ?
#
loop_
_entity_poly.entity_id
_entity_poly.type
_entity_poly.pdbx_seq_one_letter_code
_entity_poly.pdbx_strand_id
1 'polypeptide(L)'
;MEVDHDPIDTDYIDYIKIQWRKNNLKYKVMGSRISFYNFNVDYVSGKQHYDGELFFKENKQGGMPVTFMNMDAKAGTKLSVEEIFRLNIKLTDKRILRPWMYTFCKQKSFNDELCSEAERKMVKGWWSLCYEKFDNTLTEWLAKLQNKEISDPDKLNFNVGNKCLSDFWRGTIRELIEAIAYIHDCGLFHGSLKVSGNYVVVGEQVKLCNIGGRLKSLRVHDQHSRKIQDFKDLRDTLEEVADNGT
;
A
#
# COMPACT_ATOMS: atom_id res chain seq x y z
N MET A 1 14.93 -24.99 -28.68
CA MET A 1 13.72 -24.25 -28.26
C MET A 1 14.01 -22.79 -28.46
N GLU A 2 13.63 -22.26 -29.63
CA GLU A 2 13.61 -20.82 -29.87
C GLU A 2 12.56 -20.21 -28.95
N VAL A 3 12.96 -19.16 -28.23
CA VAL A 3 12.03 -18.35 -27.45
C VAL A 3 11.32 -17.46 -28.46
N ASP A 4 10.08 -17.85 -28.80
CA ASP A 4 9.21 -17.06 -29.67
C ASP A 4 8.98 -15.70 -29.01
N HIS A 5 9.57 -14.65 -29.57
CA HIS A 5 9.33 -13.30 -29.13
C HIS A 5 7.98 -12.88 -29.71
N ASP A 6 6.95 -12.84 -28.86
CA ASP A 6 5.64 -12.29 -29.24
C ASP A 6 5.83 -10.94 -29.96
N PRO A 7 5.24 -10.77 -31.16
CA PRO A 7 5.36 -9.53 -31.90
C PRO A 7 4.86 -8.38 -31.04
N ILE A 8 5.66 -7.32 -30.97
CA ILE A 8 5.31 -6.09 -30.24
C ILE A 8 4.03 -5.54 -30.86
N ASP A 9 2.93 -5.60 -30.10
CA ASP A 9 1.61 -5.12 -30.49
C ASP A 9 1.64 -3.60 -30.70
N THR A 10 1.73 -3.19 -31.96
CA THR A 10 1.84 -1.80 -32.40
C THR A 10 0.61 -0.98 -32.03
N ASP A 11 -0.57 -1.60 -31.99
CA ASP A 11 -1.82 -0.92 -31.66
C ASP A 11 -1.87 -0.54 -30.17
N TYR A 12 -1.39 -1.43 -29.30
CA TYR A 12 -1.25 -1.11 -27.88
C TYR A 12 -0.22 0.00 -27.66
N ILE A 13 0.90 -0.04 -28.37
CA ILE A 13 1.91 1.02 -28.32
C ILE A 13 1.33 2.35 -28.82
N ASP A 14 0.58 2.35 -29.91
CA ASP A 14 -0.01 3.57 -30.45
C ASP A 14 -1.17 4.09 -29.60
N TYR A 15 -1.96 3.21 -28.98
CA TYR A 15 -2.89 3.57 -27.92
C TYR A 15 -2.16 4.25 -26.75
N ILE A 16 -1.05 3.68 -26.27
CA ILE A 16 -0.21 4.31 -25.24
C ILE A 16 0.26 5.69 -25.70
N LYS A 17 0.74 5.84 -26.94
CA LYS A 17 1.18 7.12 -27.51
C LYS A 17 0.04 8.14 -27.66
N ILE A 18 -1.18 7.70 -28.00
CA ILE A 18 -2.35 8.57 -28.11
C ILE A 18 -2.78 9.03 -26.71
N GLN A 19 -2.87 8.11 -25.75
CA GLN A 19 -3.15 8.44 -24.35
C GLN A 19 -2.04 9.32 -23.76
N TRP A 20 -0.79 9.17 -24.20
CA TRP A 20 0.31 10.06 -23.86
C TRP A 20 0.10 11.48 -24.41
N ARG A 21 -0.34 11.62 -25.66
CA ARG A 21 -0.55 12.92 -26.31
C ARG A 21 -1.79 13.66 -25.84
N LYS A 22 -2.85 12.94 -25.43
CA LYS A 22 -4.13 13.51 -24.99
C LYS A 22 -4.15 13.96 -23.52
N ASN A 23 -3.21 13.48 -22.71
CA ASN A 23 -3.20 13.77 -21.29
C ASN A 23 -2.41 15.06 -20.99
N ASN A 24 -3.10 16.10 -20.53
CA ASN A 24 -2.50 17.38 -20.13
C ASN A 24 -1.83 17.32 -18.73
N LEU A 25 -1.87 16.17 -18.06
CA LEU A 25 -1.24 15.97 -16.75
C LEU A 25 0.22 15.50 -16.90
N LYS A 26 1.12 16.17 -16.20
CA LYS A 26 2.59 16.16 -16.36
C LYS A 26 3.30 14.84 -15.98
N TYR A 27 2.60 13.74 -15.69
CA TYR A 27 3.20 12.58 -14.99
C TYR A 27 2.73 11.22 -15.54
N LYS A 28 3.58 10.58 -16.36
CA LYS A 28 3.39 9.19 -16.82
C LYS A 28 4.76 8.50 -17.00
N VAL A 29 4.94 7.30 -16.43
CA VAL A 29 6.14 6.46 -16.57
C VAL A 29 5.72 5.14 -17.24
N MET A 30 6.49 4.69 -18.26
CA MET A 30 6.23 3.45 -18.96
C MET A 30 6.96 2.29 -18.29
N GLY A 31 6.22 1.27 -17.83
CA GLY A 31 6.78 -0.01 -17.40
C GLY A 31 7.04 -0.91 -18.61
N SER A 32 8.15 -1.63 -18.62
CA SER A 32 8.72 -2.21 -19.84
C SER A 32 8.01 -3.43 -20.42
N ARG A 33 6.92 -3.96 -19.82
CA ARG A 33 6.26 -5.14 -20.42
C ARG A 33 4.73 -5.22 -20.44
N ILE A 34 3.94 -4.67 -19.51
CA ILE A 34 2.48 -4.98 -19.51
C ILE A 34 1.57 -3.81 -19.11
N SER A 35 2.06 -2.70 -18.55
CA SER A 35 1.19 -1.63 -18.05
C SER A 35 1.76 -0.20 -18.12
N PHE A 36 0.86 0.80 -18.17
CA PHE A 36 1.16 2.20 -17.88
C PHE A 36 0.33 2.71 -16.71
N TYR A 37 0.76 3.78 -16.06
CA TYR A 37 0.05 4.36 -14.93
C TYR A 37 0.01 5.89 -14.93
N ASN A 38 -1.02 6.45 -14.31
CA ASN A 38 -1.18 7.89 -14.05
C ASN A 38 -1.37 8.14 -12.55
N PHE A 39 -1.12 9.38 -12.12
CA PHE A 39 -1.50 9.86 -10.79
C PHE A 39 -2.67 10.82 -10.93
N ASN A 40 -3.55 10.80 -9.94
CA ASN A 40 -4.71 11.69 -9.89
C ASN A 40 -4.36 13.08 -9.33
N VAL A 41 -3.16 13.26 -8.75
CA VAL A 41 -2.73 14.48 -8.07
C VAL A 41 -1.22 14.72 -8.20
N ASP A 42 -0.81 15.97 -8.02
CA ASP A 42 0.61 16.34 -7.90
C ASP A 42 1.23 15.72 -6.63
N TYR A 43 2.51 15.40 -6.70
CA TYR A 43 3.27 14.99 -5.51
C TYR A 43 3.20 16.11 -4.47
N VAL A 44 2.81 15.76 -3.26
CA VAL A 44 2.89 16.64 -2.08
C VAL A 44 3.93 16.04 -1.16
N SER A 45 4.95 16.83 -0.81
CA SER A 45 6.01 16.38 0.10
C SER A 45 5.42 15.89 1.43
N GLY A 46 5.88 14.73 1.89
CA GLY A 46 5.40 14.12 3.13
C GLY A 46 4.10 13.32 3.00
N LYS A 47 3.41 13.36 1.85
CA LYS A 47 2.25 12.50 1.62
C LYS A 47 2.68 11.03 1.48
N GLN A 48 1.98 10.15 2.18
CA GLN A 48 2.34 8.74 2.29
C GLN A 48 1.85 7.89 1.12
N HIS A 49 0.84 8.34 0.38
CA HIS A 49 0.30 7.59 -0.75
C HIS A 49 -0.41 8.50 -1.76
N TYR A 50 -0.59 8.01 -2.98
CA TYR A 50 -1.21 8.73 -4.09
C TYR A 50 -2.16 7.83 -4.85
N ASP A 51 -3.32 8.36 -5.20
CA ASP A 51 -4.26 7.65 -6.06
C ASP A 51 -3.84 7.75 -7.52
N GLY A 52 -4.17 6.72 -8.27
CA GLY A 52 -3.91 6.65 -9.70
C GLY A 52 -4.63 5.49 -10.34
N GLU A 53 -4.26 5.21 -11.58
CA GLU A 53 -4.84 4.11 -12.34
C GLU A 53 -3.74 3.29 -13.02
N LEU A 54 -3.93 1.98 -13.07
CA LEU A 54 -3.12 1.04 -13.85
C LEU A 54 -3.87 0.61 -15.10
N PHE A 55 -3.20 0.70 -16.23
CA PHE A 55 -3.74 0.25 -17.52
C PHE A 55 -2.92 -0.94 -17.98
N PHE A 56 -3.58 -2.05 -18.27
CA PHE A 56 -2.95 -3.25 -18.83
C PHE A 56 -3.22 -3.34 -20.32
N LYS A 57 -2.36 -4.05 -21.05
CA LYS A 57 -2.57 -4.37 -22.47
C LYS A 57 -3.96 -4.94 -22.77
N GLU A 58 -4.44 -5.80 -21.87
CA GLU A 58 -5.74 -6.47 -21.98
C GLU A 58 -6.91 -5.55 -21.65
N ASN A 59 -6.67 -4.48 -20.88
CA ASN A 59 -7.72 -3.58 -20.38
C ASN A 59 -7.92 -2.40 -21.33
N LYS A 60 -8.60 -2.65 -22.46
CA LYS A 60 -8.88 -1.64 -23.50
C LYS A 60 -9.91 -0.58 -23.08
N GLN A 61 -10.61 -0.75 -21.94
CA GLN A 61 -11.80 0.03 -21.57
C GLN A 61 -11.67 0.93 -20.33
N GLY A 62 -10.52 0.96 -19.64
CA GLY A 62 -10.36 1.84 -18.49
C GLY A 62 -9.15 1.52 -17.62
N GLY A 63 -8.74 2.51 -16.82
CA GLY A 63 -7.69 2.34 -15.82
C GLY A 63 -8.26 1.63 -14.60
N MET A 64 -7.56 0.59 -14.14
CA MET A 64 -7.89 -0.03 -12.86
C MET A 64 -7.44 0.91 -11.73
N PRO A 65 -8.33 1.34 -10.83
CA PRO A 65 -7.97 2.24 -9.76
C PRO A 65 -6.99 1.55 -8.80
N VAL A 66 -5.97 2.30 -8.40
CA VAL A 66 -4.89 1.83 -7.53
C VAL A 66 -4.43 2.91 -6.57
N THR A 67 -3.67 2.49 -5.57
CA THR A 67 -2.97 3.41 -4.68
C THR A 67 -1.47 3.13 -4.68
N PHE A 68 -0.69 4.18 -4.93
CA PHE A 68 0.76 4.20 -4.91
C PHE A 68 1.24 4.64 -3.53
N MET A 69 1.71 3.69 -2.72
CA MET A 69 2.31 3.97 -1.42
C MET A 69 3.74 4.50 -1.62
N ASN A 70 4.06 5.64 -1.02
CA ASN A 70 5.38 6.23 -1.02
C ASN A 70 6.26 5.50 -0.01
N MET A 71 7.26 4.77 -0.50
CA MET A 71 8.11 3.92 0.34
C MET A 71 9.31 4.68 0.91
N ASP A 72 9.67 5.82 0.33
CA ASP A 72 10.76 6.66 0.84
C ASP A 72 10.35 7.44 2.10
N ALA A 73 9.03 7.64 2.30
CA ALA A 73 8.48 8.16 3.55
C ALA A 73 8.64 7.18 4.72
N LYS A 74 8.89 5.89 4.45
CA LYS A 74 9.16 4.87 5.48
C LYS A 74 10.66 4.80 5.77
N ALA A 75 11.21 5.87 6.34
CA ALA A 75 12.54 5.86 6.93
C ALA A 75 12.59 4.86 8.10
N GLY A 76 12.89 3.59 7.82
CA GLY A 76 12.91 2.54 8.85
C GLY A 76 12.71 1.11 8.37
N THR A 77 12.25 0.87 7.14
CA THR A 77 12.19 -0.49 6.59
C THR A 77 13.58 -0.94 6.16
N LYS A 78 14.07 -2.07 6.68
CA LYS A 78 15.36 -2.65 6.26
C LYS A 78 15.31 -3.26 4.85
N LEU A 79 14.11 -3.51 4.32
CA LEU A 79 13.89 -4.11 3.00
C LEU A 79 13.76 -3.04 1.93
N SER A 80 14.24 -3.36 0.74
CA SER A 80 13.93 -2.62 -0.48
C SER A 80 12.47 -2.79 -0.89
N VAL A 81 11.97 -1.85 -1.68
CA VAL A 81 10.60 -1.88 -2.24
C VAL A 81 10.35 -3.15 -3.06
N GLU A 82 11.33 -3.58 -3.85
CA GLU A 82 11.28 -4.82 -4.62
C GLU A 82 11.14 -6.07 -3.73
N GLU A 83 11.86 -6.11 -2.61
CA GLU A 83 11.76 -7.22 -1.67
C GLU A 83 10.38 -7.27 -1.01
N ILE A 84 9.86 -6.12 -0.56
CA ILE A 84 8.51 -6.03 0.02
C ILE A 84 7.47 -6.50 -0.99
N PHE A 85 7.58 -6.07 -2.26
CA PHE A 85 6.70 -6.54 -3.34
C PHE A 85 6.76 -8.07 -3.48
N ARG A 86 7.95 -8.65 -3.59
CA ARG A 86 8.15 -10.11 -3.73
C ARG A 86 7.62 -10.92 -2.56
N LEU A 87 7.59 -10.36 -1.36
CA LEU A 87 6.99 -11.01 -0.19
C LEU A 87 5.46 -10.93 -0.26
N ASN A 88 4.91 -9.75 -0.54
CA ASN A 88 3.45 -9.54 -0.59
C ASN A 88 2.76 -10.35 -1.70
N ILE A 89 3.34 -10.46 -2.90
CA ILE A 89 2.71 -11.19 -4.02
C ILE A 89 2.46 -12.68 -3.73
N LYS A 90 3.10 -13.24 -2.70
CA LYS A 90 2.93 -14.64 -2.31
C LYS A 90 1.69 -14.87 -1.45
N LEU A 91 1.06 -13.80 -0.99
CA LEU A 91 -0.06 -13.83 -0.08
C LEU A 91 -1.32 -13.53 -0.86
N THR A 92 -2.35 -14.36 -0.66
CA THR A 92 -3.64 -14.25 -1.38
C THR A 92 -4.83 -14.07 -0.45
N ASP A 93 -4.56 -13.63 0.79
CA ASP A 93 -5.58 -13.41 1.81
C ASP A 93 -6.35 -12.09 1.61
N LYS A 94 -7.66 -12.10 1.84
CA LYS A 94 -8.53 -10.91 1.72
C LYS A 94 -8.12 -9.76 2.63
N ARG A 95 -7.49 -10.03 3.78
CA ARG A 95 -7.00 -9.06 4.76
C ARG A 95 -5.58 -8.59 4.50
N ILE A 96 -4.98 -9.00 3.38
CA ILE A 96 -3.64 -8.56 2.97
C ILE A 96 -3.80 -7.77 1.69
N LEU A 97 -3.31 -6.53 1.70
CA LEU A 97 -3.46 -5.61 0.58
C LEU A 97 -2.68 -6.14 -0.64
N ARG A 98 -3.38 -6.36 -1.74
CA ARG A 98 -2.78 -6.96 -2.94
C ARG A 98 -1.85 -5.97 -3.65
N PRO A 99 -0.56 -6.29 -3.84
CA PRO A 99 0.32 -5.47 -4.66
C PRO A 99 0.12 -5.79 -6.16
N TRP A 100 0.25 -4.76 -7.00
CA TRP A 100 0.25 -4.89 -8.45
C TRP A 100 1.64 -4.78 -9.06
N MET A 101 2.41 -3.79 -8.60
CA MET A 101 3.78 -3.57 -9.06
C MET A 101 4.56 -2.71 -8.06
N TYR A 102 5.87 -2.68 -8.23
CA TYR A 102 6.72 -1.63 -7.67
C TYR A 102 7.31 -0.80 -8.80
N THR A 103 7.51 0.48 -8.56
CA THR A 103 8.03 1.38 -9.58
C THR A 103 8.71 2.59 -8.97
N PHE A 104 9.66 3.15 -9.72
CA PHE A 104 10.25 4.43 -9.41
C PHE A 104 9.44 5.53 -10.08
N CYS A 105 8.87 6.40 -9.26
CA CYS A 105 8.02 7.50 -9.68
C CYS A 105 8.85 8.77 -9.75
N LYS A 106 8.99 9.35 -10.94
CA LYS A 106 9.71 10.62 -11.13
C LYS A 106 8.78 11.64 -11.76
N GLN A 107 8.76 12.86 -11.22
CA GLN A 107 8.09 13.98 -11.85
C GLN A 107 8.98 14.61 -12.92
N LYS A 108 8.43 14.92 -14.10
CA LYS A 108 9.17 15.63 -15.15
C LYS A 108 9.18 17.13 -14.86
N SER A 109 10.40 17.67 -14.75
CA SER A 109 10.81 19.08 -14.85
C SER A 109 10.05 20.10 -13.99
N PHE A 110 10.76 20.66 -13.02
CA PHE A 110 10.61 22.06 -12.66
C PHE A 110 11.69 22.86 -13.41
N ASN A 111 11.50 24.15 -13.63
CA ASN A 111 12.61 25.02 -14.04
C ASN A 111 13.62 25.06 -12.89
N ASP A 112 14.82 24.51 -13.11
CA ASP A 112 15.86 24.33 -12.09
C ASP A 112 16.25 25.62 -11.35
N GLU A 113 16.02 26.79 -11.96
CA GLU A 113 16.44 28.10 -11.45
C GLU A 113 15.55 28.67 -10.33
N LEU A 114 14.33 28.13 -10.11
CA LEU A 114 13.37 28.65 -9.10
C LEU A 114 12.90 27.61 -8.07
N CYS A 115 13.49 26.41 -8.06
CA CYS A 115 13.05 25.33 -7.18
C CYS A 115 13.49 25.48 -5.72
N SER A 116 12.53 25.40 -4.81
CA SER A 116 12.72 25.11 -3.39
C SER A 116 13.38 23.74 -3.18
N GLU A 117 13.96 23.53 -1.99
CA GLU A 117 14.58 22.26 -1.56
C GLU A 117 13.61 21.06 -1.70
N ALA A 118 12.32 21.27 -1.45
CA ALA A 118 11.28 20.26 -1.62
C ALA A 118 11.10 19.90 -3.11
N GLU A 119 11.09 20.89 -4.00
CA GLU A 119 11.00 20.68 -5.45
C GLU A 119 12.26 20.03 -6.04
N ARG A 120 13.44 20.30 -5.48
CA ARG A 120 14.66 19.56 -5.83
C ARG A 120 14.60 18.09 -5.43
N LYS A 121 13.96 17.76 -4.30
CA LYS A 121 13.65 16.36 -3.94
C LYS A 121 12.63 15.74 -4.90
N MET A 122 11.69 16.52 -5.45
CA MET A 122 10.72 16.04 -6.45
C MET A 122 11.38 15.65 -7.79
N VAL A 123 12.45 16.36 -8.21
CA VAL A 123 13.28 15.97 -9.37
C VAL A 123 14.02 14.65 -9.13
N LYS A 124 14.28 14.28 -7.86
CA LYS A 124 14.94 13.02 -7.52
C LYS A 124 14.01 11.81 -7.60
N GLY A 125 12.68 12.00 -7.70
CA GLY A 125 11.71 10.89 -7.72
C GLY A 125 11.61 10.13 -6.39
N TRP A 126 10.74 9.13 -6.33
CA TRP A 126 10.57 8.26 -5.17
C TRP A 126 10.23 6.82 -5.57
N TRP A 127 10.57 5.86 -4.73
CA TRP A 127 10.11 4.47 -4.91
C TRP A 127 8.70 4.26 -4.36
N SER A 128 7.89 3.52 -5.11
CA SER A 128 6.51 3.25 -4.73
C SER A 128 6.13 1.78 -4.89
N LEU A 129 5.29 1.30 -3.97
CA LEU A 129 4.47 0.11 -4.14
C LEU A 129 3.09 0.51 -4.61
N CYS A 130 2.69 -0.01 -5.76
CA CYS A 130 1.35 0.10 -6.29
C CYS A 130 0.52 -1.07 -5.76
N TYR A 131 -0.52 -0.75 -4.99
CA TYR A 131 -1.46 -1.70 -4.43
C TYR A 131 -2.84 -1.55 -5.07
N GLU A 132 -3.72 -2.53 -4.85
CA GLU A 132 -5.15 -2.31 -5.04
C GLU A 132 -5.61 -1.02 -4.33
N LYS A 133 -6.64 -0.36 -4.89
CA LYS A 133 -7.15 0.89 -4.35
C LYS A 133 -7.61 0.67 -2.90
N PHE A 134 -7.16 1.55 -2.01
CA PHE A 134 -7.67 1.67 -0.66
C PHE A 134 -8.20 3.09 -0.41
N ASP A 135 -9.06 3.24 0.59
CA ASP A 135 -9.75 4.50 0.87
C ASP A 135 -8.89 5.43 1.71
N ASN A 136 -8.31 4.89 2.78
CA ASN A 136 -7.49 5.64 3.75
C ASN A 136 -6.44 4.72 4.39
N THR A 137 -5.34 5.28 4.87
CA THR A 137 -4.56 4.61 5.92
C THR A 137 -5.37 4.54 7.21
N LEU A 138 -5.02 3.63 8.12
CA LEU A 138 -5.70 3.54 9.41
C LEU A 138 -5.61 4.87 10.18
N THR A 139 -4.44 5.53 10.18
CA THR A 139 -4.24 6.84 10.82
C THR A 139 -5.16 7.93 10.27
N GLU A 140 -5.25 8.05 8.94
CA GLU A 140 -6.12 9.05 8.31
C GLU A 140 -7.58 8.76 8.57
N TRP A 141 -7.97 7.48 8.56
CA TRP A 141 -9.33 7.09 8.86
C TRP A 141 -9.72 7.44 10.30
N LEU A 142 -8.86 7.16 11.29
CA LEU A 142 -9.09 7.55 12.68
C LEU A 142 -9.18 9.06 12.85
N ALA A 143 -8.29 9.82 12.19
CA ALA A 143 -8.33 11.29 12.24
C ALA A 143 -9.65 11.84 11.67
N LYS A 144 -10.15 11.26 10.57
CA LYS A 144 -11.45 11.62 9.99
C LYS A 144 -12.64 11.29 10.90
N LEU A 145 -12.58 10.18 11.64
CA LEU A 145 -13.60 9.84 12.63
C LEU A 145 -13.61 10.87 13.77
N GLN A 146 -12.44 11.22 14.31
CA GLN A 146 -12.29 12.24 15.37
C GLN A 146 -12.82 13.61 14.92
N ASN A 147 -12.51 14.00 13.68
CA ASN A 147 -13.00 15.25 13.09
C ASN A 147 -14.48 15.21 12.67
N LYS A 148 -15.16 14.07 12.84
CA LYS A 148 -16.56 13.84 12.43
C LYS A 148 -16.79 14.03 10.92
N GLU A 149 -15.74 13.84 10.12
CA GLU A 149 -15.81 13.86 8.65
C GLU A 149 -16.45 12.58 8.09
N ILE A 150 -16.37 11.48 8.85
CA ILE A 150 -17.03 10.21 8.55
C ILE A 150 -17.93 9.88 9.75
N SER A 151 -19.23 9.67 9.50
CA SER A 151 -20.15 9.16 10.52
C SER A 151 -20.38 7.67 10.34
N ASP A 152 -19.71 6.85 11.15
CA ASP A 152 -20.02 5.42 11.27
C ASP A 152 -19.96 5.02 12.75
N PRO A 153 -21.11 5.03 13.46
CA PRO A 153 -21.18 4.84 14.91
C PRO A 153 -20.59 3.51 15.41
N ASP A 154 -20.69 2.44 14.60
CA ASP A 154 -20.24 1.10 14.97
C ASP A 154 -18.72 0.94 14.79
N LYS A 155 -18.13 1.78 13.95
CA LYS A 155 -16.68 1.85 13.71
C LYS A 155 -15.97 2.84 14.64
N LEU A 156 -16.69 3.88 15.09
CA LEU A 156 -16.19 4.93 15.99
C LEU A 156 -16.00 4.39 17.41
N ASN A 157 -16.92 3.53 17.86
CA ASN A 157 -16.88 2.97 19.20
C ASN A 157 -16.07 1.68 19.21
N PHE A 158 -14.80 1.75 19.62
CA PHE A 158 -14.01 0.54 19.92
C PHE A 158 -14.73 -0.32 20.98
N ASN A 159 -15.40 0.34 21.94
CA ASN A 159 -16.21 -0.29 22.97
C ASN A 159 -17.67 0.16 22.92
N VAL A 160 -18.59 -0.79 23.03
CA VAL A 160 -20.03 -0.57 23.24
C VAL A 160 -20.35 -0.87 24.70
N GLY A 161 -20.86 0.13 25.44
CA GLY A 161 -21.28 -0.02 26.84
C GLY A 161 -20.13 -0.37 27.80
N ASN A 162 -20.32 -1.39 28.64
CA ASN A 162 -19.37 -1.83 29.69
C ASN A 162 -18.12 -2.54 29.11
N LYS A 163 -17.34 -1.87 28.25
CA LYS A 163 -16.06 -2.36 27.68
C LYS A 163 -16.16 -3.58 26.75
N CYS A 164 -17.31 -3.79 26.11
CA CYS A 164 -17.42 -4.85 25.11
C CYS A 164 -17.00 -4.30 23.74
N LEU A 165 -16.11 -5.00 23.02
CA LEU A 165 -15.79 -4.65 21.64
C LEU A 165 -17.04 -4.60 20.76
N SER A 166 -17.16 -3.58 19.92
CA SER A 166 -18.20 -3.54 18.88
C SER A 166 -18.08 -4.76 17.95
N ASP A 167 -19.19 -5.14 17.31
CA ASP A 167 -19.19 -6.31 16.41
C ASP A 167 -18.22 -6.11 15.23
N PHE A 168 -18.08 -4.87 14.75
CA PHE A 168 -17.10 -4.49 13.74
C PHE A 168 -15.66 -4.79 14.20
N TRP A 169 -15.26 -4.30 15.38
CA TRP A 169 -13.90 -4.49 15.89
C TRP A 169 -13.63 -5.94 16.28
N ARG A 170 -14.62 -6.64 16.83
CA ARG A 170 -14.52 -8.08 17.12
C ARG A 170 -14.26 -8.89 15.84
N GLY A 171 -15.02 -8.60 14.77
CA GLY A 171 -14.82 -9.23 13.47
C GLY A 171 -13.45 -8.89 12.87
N THR A 172 -13.08 -7.62 12.89
CA THR A 172 -11.80 -7.13 12.35
C THR A 172 -10.60 -7.74 13.07
N ILE A 173 -10.59 -7.78 14.41
CA ILE A 173 -9.48 -8.35 15.19
C ILE A 173 -9.32 -9.84 14.89
N ARG A 174 -10.42 -10.61 14.85
CA ARG A 174 -10.38 -12.03 14.50
C ARG A 174 -9.74 -12.24 13.12
N GLU A 175 -10.20 -11.50 12.12
CA GLU A 175 -9.70 -11.66 10.75
C GLU A 175 -8.24 -11.17 10.58
N LEU A 176 -7.80 -10.16 11.34
CA LEU A 176 -6.39 -9.75 11.37
C LEU A 176 -5.51 -10.82 12.02
N ILE A 177 -5.97 -11.48 13.09
CA ILE A 177 -5.25 -12.61 13.72
C ILE A 177 -5.10 -13.76 12.71
N GLU A 178 -6.18 -14.10 11.99
CA GLU A 178 -6.16 -15.13 10.93
C GLU A 178 -5.17 -14.75 9.82
N ALA A 179 -5.15 -13.49 9.38
CA ALA A 179 -4.22 -13.00 8.36
C ALA A 179 -2.75 -13.10 8.82
N ILE A 180 -2.46 -12.77 10.09
CA ILE A 180 -1.10 -12.90 10.66
C ILE A 180 -0.70 -14.37 10.72
N ALA A 181 -1.59 -15.25 11.18
CA ALA A 181 -1.33 -16.68 11.18
C ALA A 181 -1.03 -17.21 9.76
N TYR A 182 -1.81 -16.78 8.77
CA TYR A 182 -1.58 -17.12 7.37
C TYR A 182 -0.22 -16.62 6.85
N ILE A 183 0.19 -15.39 7.19
CA ILE A 183 1.54 -14.88 6.89
C ILE A 183 2.61 -15.81 7.47
N HIS A 184 2.43 -16.26 8.71
CA HIS A 184 3.36 -17.17 9.40
C HIS A 184 3.41 -18.56 8.77
N ASP A 185 2.27 -19.08 8.33
CA ASP A 185 2.16 -20.39 7.65
C ASP A 185 2.83 -20.36 6.27
N CYS A 186 2.80 -19.20 5.61
CA CYS A 186 3.58 -18.95 4.38
C CYS A 186 5.10 -18.81 4.64
N GLY A 187 5.56 -18.99 5.89
CA GLY A 187 6.96 -18.87 6.27
C GLY A 187 7.48 -17.43 6.29
N LEU A 188 6.57 -16.46 6.45
CA LEU A 188 6.86 -15.02 6.49
C LEU A 188 6.55 -14.46 7.89
N PHE A 189 6.94 -13.22 8.13
CA PHE A 189 6.51 -12.43 9.29
C PHE A 189 6.31 -10.98 8.88
N HIS A 190 5.44 -10.25 9.59
CA HIS A 190 5.17 -8.85 9.25
C HIS A 190 6.25 -7.92 9.80
N GLY A 191 6.61 -8.06 11.07
CA GLY A 191 7.78 -7.43 11.70
C GLY A 191 7.72 -5.92 11.91
N SER A 192 6.55 -5.30 11.72
CA SER A 192 6.34 -3.86 11.90
C SER A 192 4.86 -3.52 12.12
N LEU A 193 4.09 -4.44 12.72
CA LEU A 193 2.66 -4.25 12.94
C LEU A 193 2.36 -3.15 13.96
N LYS A 194 3.34 -2.68 14.73
CA LYS A 194 3.19 -1.51 15.60
C LYS A 194 3.07 -0.18 14.86
N VAL A 195 3.30 -0.16 13.54
CA VAL A 195 3.27 1.05 12.72
C VAL A 195 1.91 1.11 12.00
N SER A 196 1.08 2.09 12.37
CA SER A 196 -0.26 2.30 11.81
C SER A 196 -0.29 2.45 10.27
N GLY A 197 0.80 2.95 9.67
CA GLY A 197 0.99 3.00 8.21
C GLY A 197 1.15 1.63 7.51
N ASN A 198 1.04 0.52 8.24
CA ASN A 198 0.95 -0.84 7.70
C ASN A 198 -0.48 -1.39 7.71
N TYR A 199 -1.45 -0.55 8.05
CA TYR A 199 -2.88 -0.85 8.00
C TYR A 199 -3.57 0.15 7.08
N VAL A 200 -4.43 -0.36 6.22
CA VAL A 200 -5.26 0.46 5.34
C VAL A 200 -6.71 0.02 5.43
N VAL A 201 -7.62 0.94 5.13
CA VAL A 201 -9.06 0.70 5.07
C VAL A 201 -9.48 0.58 3.61
N VAL A 202 -10.14 -0.53 3.27
CA VAL A 202 -10.73 -0.82 1.96
C VAL A 202 -12.20 -1.16 2.17
N GLY A 203 -13.09 -0.23 1.84
CA GLY A 203 -14.50 -0.29 2.18
C GLY A 203 -14.69 -0.47 3.68
N GLU A 204 -15.20 -1.63 4.08
CA GLU A 204 -15.45 -1.98 5.49
C GLU A 204 -14.36 -2.86 6.10
N GLN A 205 -13.19 -2.96 5.47
CA GLN A 205 -12.14 -3.88 5.88
C GLN A 205 -10.84 -3.15 6.20
N VAL A 206 -10.29 -3.42 7.38
CA VAL A 206 -8.87 -3.16 7.65
C VAL A 206 -8.04 -4.28 7.04
N LYS A 207 -7.03 -3.91 6.25
CA LYS A 207 -6.05 -4.82 5.62
C LYS A 207 -4.62 -4.48 6.03
N LEU A 208 -3.78 -5.49 6.11
CA LEU A 208 -2.34 -5.41 6.37
C LEU A 208 -1.56 -5.15 5.07
N CYS A 209 -0.44 -4.45 5.14
CA CYS A 209 0.46 -4.26 4.01
C CYS A 209 1.94 -4.12 4.45
N ASN A 210 2.87 -4.28 3.50
CA ASN A 210 4.32 -4.14 3.72
C ASN A 210 4.96 -5.21 4.63
N ILE A 211 4.74 -6.48 4.27
CA ILE A 211 5.37 -7.65 4.90
C ILE A 211 6.90 -7.49 5.02
N GLY A 212 7.41 -7.70 6.23
CA GLY A 212 8.77 -7.31 6.61
C GLY A 212 9.85 -8.38 6.51
N GLY A 213 9.51 -9.66 6.26
CA GLY A 213 10.57 -10.64 6.04
C GLY A 213 10.16 -12.10 5.95
N ARG A 214 11.18 -12.96 5.86
CA ARG A 214 11.06 -14.42 5.80
C ARG A 214 11.50 -15.03 7.13
N LEU A 215 10.74 -15.99 7.64
CA LEU A 215 11.11 -16.73 8.84
C LEU A 215 12.33 -17.65 8.58
N LYS A 216 12.39 -18.28 7.40
CA LYS A 216 13.46 -19.23 7.06
C LYS A 216 14.87 -18.62 7.04
N SER A 217 15.01 -17.29 6.95
CA SER A 217 16.32 -16.62 7.06
C SER A 217 16.78 -16.43 8.51
N LEU A 218 15.98 -16.82 9.49
CA LEU A 218 16.25 -16.66 10.91
C LEU A 218 16.51 -18.01 11.59
N ARG A 219 17.19 -17.99 12.74
CA ARG A 219 17.31 -19.16 13.61
C ARG A 219 15.94 -19.52 14.18
N VAL A 220 15.73 -20.80 14.51
CA VAL A 220 14.42 -21.32 14.98
C VAL A 220 13.87 -20.53 16.18
N HIS A 221 14.71 -20.22 17.16
CA HIS A 221 14.33 -19.39 18.30
C HIS A 221 13.81 -18.01 17.87
N ASP A 222 14.53 -17.35 16.97
CA ASP A 222 14.18 -16.02 16.47
C ASP A 222 12.91 -16.05 15.62
N GLN A 223 12.64 -17.15 14.92
CA GLN A 223 11.37 -17.34 14.19
C GLN A 223 10.19 -17.30 15.16
N HIS A 224 10.27 -18.04 16.27
CA HIS A 224 9.21 -18.04 17.27
C HIS A 224 9.03 -16.66 17.91
N SER A 225 10.14 -16.00 18.25
CA SER A 225 10.10 -14.63 18.79
C SER A 225 9.45 -13.64 17.81
N ARG A 226 9.72 -13.74 16.50
CA ARG A 226 9.08 -12.88 15.49
C ARG A 226 7.59 -13.11 15.37
N LYS A 227 7.14 -14.37 15.40
CA LYS A 227 5.71 -14.69 15.37
C LYS A 227 4.98 -14.09 16.57
N ILE A 228 5.53 -14.25 17.78
CA ILE A 228 4.98 -13.64 19.00
C ILE A 228 4.97 -12.11 18.88
N GLN A 229 6.05 -11.53 18.35
CA GLN A 229 6.15 -10.07 18.23
C GLN A 229 5.08 -9.49 17.32
N ASP A 230 4.72 -10.16 16.22
CA ASP A 230 3.64 -9.69 15.32
C ASP A 230 2.30 -9.57 16.07
N PHE A 231 1.95 -10.52 16.94
CA PHE A 231 0.72 -10.45 17.73
C PHE A 231 0.79 -9.40 18.85
N LYS A 232 1.96 -9.20 19.47
CA LYS A 232 2.16 -8.13 20.44
C LYS A 232 2.02 -6.75 19.78
N ASP A 233 2.67 -6.56 18.64
CA ASP A 233 2.59 -5.36 17.83
C ASP A 233 1.13 -5.05 17.42
N LEU A 234 0.36 -6.07 16.99
CA LEU A 234 -1.07 -5.91 16.68
C LEU A 234 -1.84 -5.42 17.91
N ARG A 235 -1.65 -6.07 19.07
CA ARG A 235 -2.30 -5.65 20.31
C ARG A 235 -1.98 -4.20 20.66
N ASP A 236 -0.70 -3.84 20.62
CA ASP A 236 -0.25 -2.49 21.00
C ASP A 236 -0.88 -1.42 20.08
N THR A 237 -0.99 -1.71 18.77
CA THR A 237 -1.73 -0.82 17.85
C THR A 237 -3.23 -0.77 18.15
N LEU A 238 -3.86 -1.89 18.51
CA LEU A 238 -5.29 -1.91 18.87
C LEU A 238 -5.56 -1.13 20.18
N GLU A 239 -4.65 -1.16 21.13
CA GLU A 239 -4.70 -0.33 22.35
C GLU A 239 -4.64 1.17 21.99
N GLU A 240 -3.70 1.56 21.11
CA GLU A 240 -3.63 2.94 20.61
C GLU A 240 -4.90 3.37 19.85
N VAL A 241 -5.50 2.45 19.07
CA VAL A 241 -6.79 2.71 18.40
C VAL A 241 -7.90 2.93 19.41
N ALA A 242 -7.93 2.13 20.48
CA ALA A 242 -8.95 2.25 21.53
C ALA A 242 -8.84 3.59 22.27
N ASP A 243 -7.63 4.03 22.59
CA ASP A 243 -7.37 5.30 23.28
C ASP A 243 -7.71 6.53 22.41
N ASN A 244 -7.54 6.43 21.10
CA ASN A 244 -7.86 7.49 20.14
C ASN A 244 -9.35 7.50 19.71
N GLY A 245 -10.06 6.40 19.93
CA GLY A 245 -11.47 6.22 19.55
C GLY A 245 -12.49 6.61 20.63
N THR A 246 -12.03 7.08 21.80
CA THR A 246 -12.84 7.66 22.88
C THR A 246 -12.76 9.17 22.90
#